data_AF-A0A1E4ZUR9-F1
#
_entry.id   AF-A0A1E4ZUR9-F1
#
_cell.length_a   1.000
_cell.length_b   1.000
_cell.length_c   1.000
_cell.angle_alpha   90.00
_cell.angle_beta   90.00
_cell.angle_gamma   90.00
#
_symmetry.space_group_name_H-M   'P 1'
#
loop_
_entity.id
_entity.type
_entity.pdbx_description
1 polymer ?
#
loop_
_entity_poly.entity_id
_entity_poly.type
_entity_poly.pdbx_seq_one_letter_code
_entity_poly.pdbx_strand_id
1 'polypeptide(L)'
;MNHYVEVRAKVPNADFHYMGHSNGTYLCARALLDYPATAFSRIMFAGSVVHQSFPWRELMKWKRVSKVYNGVATGDWVVALFPNGLRYLKGVFDLGGAGHTGFNVENQNRLLNFDYVEGDHSASRVESQWAAISSFIVNEQFPKMGSNHPSYKCSQPLWIKFLGFFSPVFILIIAIAVLGIGLKLAIVFFTSFFVNQENMGPGIYLLGMLIYLLVIRFLALKY
;
A
#
# COMPACT_ATOMS: atom_id res chain seq x y z
N MET A 1 2.15 -10.97 -12.54
CA MET A 1 1.04 -11.66 -13.22
C MET A 1 1.53 -12.76 -14.16
N ASN A 2 2.57 -12.52 -14.98
CA ASN A 2 3.10 -13.52 -15.92
C ASN A 2 3.41 -14.88 -15.27
N HIS A 3 4.10 -14.88 -14.12
CA HIS A 3 4.40 -16.13 -13.41
C HIS A 3 3.13 -16.88 -12.94
N TYR A 4 2.10 -16.16 -12.48
CA TYR A 4 0.82 -16.78 -12.13
C TYR A 4 0.18 -17.47 -13.33
N VAL A 5 0.16 -16.79 -14.49
CA VAL A 5 -0.40 -17.34 -15.72
C VAL A 5 0.40 -18.56 -16.18
N GLU A 6 1.71 -18.48 -16.16
CA GLU A 6 2.61 -19.58 -16.54
C GLU A 6 2.40 -20.80 -15.66
N VAL A 7 2.38 -20.63 -14.34
CA VAL A 7 2.17 -21.74 -13.40
C VAL A 7 0.74 -22.28 -13.52
N ARG A 8 -0.28 -21.42 -13.68
CA ARG A 8 -1.66 -21.87 -13.91
C ARG A 8 -1.80 -22.68 -15.20
N ALA A 9 -1.06 -22.34 -16.26
CA ALA A 9 -1.05 -23.12 -17.49
C ALA A 9 -0.39 -24.49 -17.29
N LYS A 10 0.66 -24.58 -16.48
CA LYS A 10 1.35 -25.85 -16.17
C LYS A 10 0.56 -26.75 -15.21
N VAL A 11 -0.14 -26.16 -14.23
CA VAL A 11 -0.91 -26.87 -13.21
C VAL A 11 -2.35 -26.30 -13.09
N PRO A 12 -3.22 -26.54 -14.08
CA PRO A 12 -4.53 -25.88 -14.18
C PRO A 12 -5.44 -26.16 -13.00
N ASN A 13 -5.35 -27.36 -12.42
CA ASN A 13 -6.21 -27.82 -11.32
C ASN A 13 -5.64 -27.53 -9.92
N ALA A 14 -4.46 -26.93 -9.81
CA ALA A 14 -3.87 -26.64 -8.51
C ALA A 14 -4.60 -25.48 -7.81
N ASP A 15 -4.67 -25.54 -6.49
CA ASP A 15 -5.02 -24.40 -5.67
C ASP A 15 -3.84 -23.42 -5.60
N PHE A 16 -4.14 -22.13 -5.76
CA PHE A 16 -3.13 -21.08 -5.64
C PHE A 16 -3.39 -20.29 -4.38
N HIS A 17 -2.34 -20.04 -3.62
CA HIS A 17 -2.36 -19.20 -2.43
C HIS A 17 -1.41 -18.04 -2.62
N TYR A 18 -1.63 -16.96 -1.86
CA TYR A 18 -0.82 -15.76 -1.97
C TYR A 18 -0.41 -15.24 -0.60
N MET A 19 0.86 -14.85 -0.46
CA MET A 19 1.35 -14.09 0.67
C MET A 19 2.00 -12.82 0.15
N GLY A 20 1.50 -11.67 0.61
CA GLY A 20 1.95 -10.36 0.18
C GLY A 20 2.37 -9.51 1.36
N HIS A 21 3.43 -8.73 1.17
CA HIS A 21 3.88 -7.74 2.13
C HIS A 21 3.90 -6.35 1.49
N SER A 22 3.44 -5.34 2.21
CA SER A 22 3.51 -3.94 1.78
C SER A 22 2.94 -3.76 0.36
N ASN A 23 3.70 -3.25 -0.61
CA ASN A 23 3.29 -3.11 -2.01
C ASN A 23 2.86 -4.44 -2.68
N GLY A 24 3.36 -5.60 -2.23
CA GLY A 24 2.87 -6.90 -2.71
C GLY A 24 1.37 -7.10 -2.46
N THR A 25 0.85 -6.55 -1.36
CA THR A 25 -0.60 -6.59 -1.07
C THR A 25 -1.40 -5.79 -2.09
N TYR A 26 -0.89 -4.62 -2.51
CA TYR A 26 -1.47 -3.81 -3.57
C TYR A 26 -1.48 -4.55 -4.91
N LEU A 27 -0.35 -5.14 -5.29
CA LEU A 27 -0.24 -5.88 -6.55
C LEU A 27 -1.22 -7.06 -6.61
N CYS A 28 -1.42 -7.77 -5.50
CA CYS A 28 -2.43 -8.83 -5.42
C CYS A 28 -3.85 -8.29 -5.52
N ALA A 29 -4.17 -7.22 -4.78
CA ALA A 29 -5.46 -6.55 -4.82
C ALA A 29 -5.80 -6.08 -6.25
N ARG A 30 -4.86 -5.40 -6.93
CA ARG A 30 -4.99 -5.01 -8.34
C ARG A 30 -5.14 -6.22 -9.25
N ALA A 31 -4.34 -7.27 -9.07
CA ALA A 31 -4.46 -8.47 -9.89
C ALA A 31 -5.85 -9.13 -9.78
N LEU A 32 -6.49 -9.07 -8.62
CA LEU A 32 -7.85 -9.55 -8.42
C LEU A 32 -8.90 -8.65 -9.09
N LEU A 33 -8.72 -7.32 -9.09
CA LEU A 33 -9.65 -6.41 -9.75
C LEU A 33 -9.48 -6.41 -11.27
N ASP A 34 -8.26 -6.33 -11.75
CA ASP A 34 -7.92 -6.08 -13.16
C ASP A 34 -8.01 -7.36 -14.02
N TYR A 35 -7.84 -8.54 -13.42
CA TYR A 35 -7.85 -9.82 -14.15
C TYR A 35 -8.91 -10.75 -13.56
N PRO A 36 -10.12 -10.84 -14.15
CA PRO A 36 -11.23 -11.65 -13.64
C PRO A 36 -10.89 -13.15 -13.45
N ALA A 37 -9.93 -13.67 -14.22
CA ALA A 37 -9.47 -15.05 -14.12
C ALA A 37 -8.53 -15.32 -12.92
N THR A 38 -7.97 -14.28 -12.29
CA THR A 38 -7.10 -14.46 -11.12
C THR A 38 -7.93 -14.94 -9.93
N ALA A 39 -7.56 -16.07 -9.36
CA ALA A 39 -8.14 -16.60 -8.14
C ALA A 39 -7.05 -17.11 -7.20
N PHE A 40 -7.22 -16.84 -5.91
CA PHE A 40 -6.38 -17.33 -4.83
C PHE A 40 -7.27 -17.91 -3.72
N SER A 41 -7.11 -19.18 -3.41
CA SER A 41 -7.92 -19.84 -2.37
C SER A 41 -7.63 -19.20 -1.00
N ARG A 42 -6.38 -18.92 -0.66
CA ARG A 42 -5.99 -18.26 0.61
C ARG A 42 -5.04 -17.11 0.37
N ILE A 43 -5.30 -15.98 1.02
CA ILE A 43 -4.50 -14.76 0.92
C ILE A 43 -4.05 -14.33 2.31
N MET A 44 -2.75 -14.16 2.48
CA MET A 44 -2.14 -13.60 3.68
C MET A 44 -1.51 -12.25 3.35
N PHE A 45 -1.98 -11.19 3.98
CA PHE A 45 -1.41 -9.86 3.87
C PHE A 45 -0.66 -9.48 5.14
N ALA A 46 0.50 -8.84 4.95
CA ALA A 46 1.37 -8.32 5.99
C ALA A 46 1.64 -6.84 5.71
N GLY A 47 1.31 -5.95 6.66
CA GLY A 47 1.50 -4.52 6.45
C GLY A 47 0.77 -4.01 5.20
N SER A 48 -0.50 -4.45 5.04
CA SER A 48 -1.32 -4.17 3.86
C SER A 48 -1.43 -2.67 3.55
N VAL A 49 -1.24 -2.32 2.28
CA VAL A 49 -1.45 -0.94 1.79
C VAL A 49 -2.76 -0.82 1.00
N VAL A 50 -3.63 -1.82 1.14
CA VAL A 50 -4.91 -1.89 0.43
C VAL A 50 -5.98 -1.07 1.16
N HIS A 51 -6.94 -0.52 0.42
CA HIS A 51 -8.07 0.19 0.99
C HIS A 51 -8.93 -0.71 1.90
N GLN A 52 -9.39 -0.17 3.03
CA GLN A 52 -10.17 -0.94 4.02
C GLN A 52 -11.48 -1.48 3.44
N SER A 53 -12.04 -0.80 2.44
CA SER A 53 -13.28 -1.18 1.74
C SER A 53 -13.02 -2.01 0.48
N PHE A 54 -11.88 -2.69 0.37
CA PHE A 54 -11.62 -3.58 -0.76
C PHE A 54 -12.72 -4.65 -0.88
N PRO A 55 -13.19 -5.00 -2.10
CA PRO A 55 -14.42 -5.78 -2.31
C PRO A 55 -14.20 -7.28 -2.07
N TRP A 56 -13.76 -7.65 -0.86
CA TRP A 56 -13.53 -9.03 -0.45
C TRP A 56 -14.81 -9.85 -0.52
N ARG A 57 -15.97 -9.25 -0.21
CA ARG A 57 -17.27 -9.93 -0.23
C ARG A 57 -17.62 -10.41 -1.63
N GLU A 58 -17.44 -9.57 -2.64
CA GLU A 58 -17.70 -9.87 -4.04
C GLU A 58 -16.76 -10.97 -4.53
N LEU A 59 -15.46 -10.84 -4.24
CA LEU A 59 -14.45 -11.84 -4.60
C LEU A 59 -14.73 -13.20 -3.94
N MET A 60 -15.20 -13.21 -2.70
CA MET A 60 -15.62 -14.42 -1.99
C MET A 60 -16.89 -15.04 -2.55
N LYS A 61 -17.87 -14.20 -2.93
CA LYS A 61 -19.12 -14.64 -3.59
C LYS A 61 -18.84 -15.30 -4.93
N TRP A 62 -17.88 -14.76 -5.69
CA TRP A 62 -17.44 -15.32 -6.97
C TRP A 62 -16.45 -16.48 -6.83
N LYS A 63 -16.19 -16.95 -5.60
CA LYS A 63 -15.25 -18.05 -5.30
C LYS A 63 -13.83 -17.79 -5.81
N ARG A 64 -13.46 -16.51 -6.01
CA ARG A 64 -12.10 -16.11 -6.41
C ARG A 64 -11.16 -16.01 -5.22
N VAL A 65 -11.73 -15.83 -4.03
CA VAL A 65 -11.02 -15.84 -2.75
C VAL A 65 -11.81 -16.68 -1.74
N SER A 66 -11.17 -17.66 -1.08
CA SER A 66 -11.83 -18.42 -0.02
C SER A 66 -11.66 -17.72 1.32
N LYS A 67 -10.41 -17.47 1.73
CA LYS A 67 -10.05 -16.87 3.02
C LYS A 67 -8.95 -15.82 2.91
N VAL A 68 -9.01 -14.84 3.80
CA VAL A 68 -8.04 -13.75 3.92
C VAL A 68 -7.60 -13.60 5.36
N TYR A 69 -6.30 -13.47 5.58
CA TYR A 69 -5.70 -13.06 6.86
C TYR A 69 -4.94 -11.75 6.65
N ASN A 70 -5.23 -10.76 7.49
CA ASN A 70 -4.54 -9.48 7.48
C ASN A 70 -3.74 -9.30 8.78
N GLY A 71 -2.44 -9.60 8.71
CA GLY A 71 -1.49 -9.38 9.79
C GLY A 71 -1.04 -7.92 9.83
N VAL A 72 -1.05 -7.36 11.05
CA VAL A 72 -0.69 -5.96 11.32
C VAL A 72 0.44 -5.96 12.33
N ALA A 73 1.52 -5.23 12.06
CA ALA A 73 2.58 -5.12 13.05
C ALA A 73 2.25 -4.02 14.08
N THR A 74 2.72 -4.19 15.31
CA THR A 74 2.48 -3.23 16.40
C THR A 74 3.09 -1.86 16.10
N GLY A 75 4.30 -1.84 15.54
CA GLY A 75 5.14 -0.67 15.28
C GLY A 75 5.13 -0.20 13.83
N ASP A 76 4.15 -0.58 13.01
CA ASP A 76 4.13 -0.21 11.58
C ASP A 76 3.77 1.27 11.37
N TRP A 77 4.77 2.12 11.54
CA TRP A 77 4.65 3.56 11.32
C TRP A 77 4.52 3.92 9.83
N VAL A 78 5.06 3.08 8.94
CA VAL A 78 5.04 3.32 7.48
C VAL A 78 3.61 3.28 6.98
N VAL A 79 2.87 2.21 7.28
CA VAL A 79 1.47 2.07 6.88
C VAL A 79 0.59 3.07 7.62
N ALA A 80 0.87 3.32 8.90
CA ALA A 80 0.14 4.30 9.71
C ALA A 80 0.23 5.72 9.14
N LEU A 81 1.39 6.14 8.65
CA LEU A 81 1.58 7.49 8.11
C LEU A 81 1.23 7.60 6.62
N PHE A 82 1.81 6.75 5.77
CA PHE A 82 1.77 6.95 4.32
C PHE A 82 0.52 6.36 3.67
N PRO A 83 0.34 5.03 3.48
CA PRO A 83 -0.89 4.46 2.94
C PRO A 83 -2.16 4.93 3.64
N ASN A 84 -2.15 5.03 4.97
CA ASN A 84 -3.33 5.47 5.72
C ASN A 84 -3.60 6.99 5.59
N GLY A 85 -2.57 7.83 5.46
CA GLY A 85 -2.74 9.27 5.22
C GLY A 85 -3.15 9.58 3.78
N LEU A 86 -2.54 8.88 2.81
CA LEU A 86 -2.79 9.06 1.37
C LEU A 86 -4.16 8.54 0.90
N ARG A 87 -4.83 7.68 1.70
CA ARG A 87 -6.13 7.07 1.34
C ARG A 87 -7.24 8.07 1.00
N TYR A 88 -7.12 9.31 1.49
CA TYR A 88 -8.11 10.37 1.25
C TYR A 88 -7.93 11.07 -0.09
N LEU A 89 -6.75 10.97 -0.72
CA LEU A 89 -6.43 11.56 -2.03
C LEU A 89 -6.84 10.61 -3.17
N LYS A 90 -8.10 10.17 -3.14
CA LYS A 90 -8.67 9.28 -4.15
C LYS A 90 -8.58 9.94 -5.53
N GLY A 91 -8.12 9.17 -6.53
CA GLY A 91 -7.87 9.66 -7.89
C GLY A 91 -6.41 9.99 -8.17
N VAL A 92 -5.62 10.34 -7.14
CA VAL A 92 -4.16 10.47 -7.26
C VAL A 92 -3.46 9.20 -6.77
N PHE A 93 -3.93 8.66 -5.65
CA PHE A 93 -3.39 7.43 -5.06
C PHE A 93 -4.49 6.38 -4.85
N ASP A 94 -4.17 5.13 -5.19
CA ASP A 94 -5.01 3.95 -4.95
C ASP A 94 -4.40 3.13 -3.80
N LEU A 95 -4.29 3.75 -2.62
CA LEU A 95 -3.69 3.17 -1.42
C LEU A 95 -4.65 3.24 -0.23
N GLY A 96 -4.38 2.45 0.80
CA GLY A 96 -5.14 2.50 2.03
C GLY A 96 -4.45 1.91 3.25
N GLY A 97 -5.06 2.17 4.40
CA GLY A 97 -4.50 1.87 5.72
C GLY A 97 -4.86 0.50 6.28
N ALA A 98 -5.29 -0.49 5.49
CA ALA A 98 -5.77 -1.77 6.03
C ALA A 98 -4.70 -2.52 6.85
N GLY A 99 -3.41 -2.33 6.57
CA GLY A 99 -2.31 -2.88 7.36
C GLY A 99 -2.08 -2.17 8.70
N HIS A 100 -2.85 -1.13 9.01
CA HIS A 100 -2.82 -0.42 10.28
C HIS A 100 -4.18 -0.47 10.99
N THR A 101 -5.28 -0.25 10.25
CA THR A 101 -6.66 -0.16 10.76
C THR A 101 -7.56 -1.32 10.34
N GLY A 102 -7.03 -2.33 9.64
CA GLY A 102 -7.78 -3.51 9.22
C GLY A 102 -8.73 -3.24 8.06
N PHE A 103 -9.37 -4.30 7.56
CA PHE A 103 -10.43 -4.20 6.55
C PHE A 103 -11.81 -3.98 7.19
N ASN A 104 -12.69 -3.24 6.52
CA ASN A 104 -14.06 -3.01 6.97
C ASN A 104 -14.94 -4.17 6.50
N VAL A 105 -15.09 -5.21 7.32
CA VAL A 105 -15.83 -6.41 6.93
C VAL A 105 -16.61 -7.00 8.09
N GLU A 106 -17.81 -7.47 7.77
CA GLU A 106 -18.78 -8.03 8.72
C GLU A 106 -18.54 -9.53 9.00
N ASN A 107 -17.82 -10.26 8.12
CA ASN A 107 -17.67 -11.71 8.21
C ASN A 107 -16.26 -12.13 8.64
N GLN A 108 -16.07 -12.27 9.95
CA GLN A 108 -14.78 -12.65 10.55
C GLN A 108 -14.38 -14.11 10.30
N ASN A 109 -15.29 -14.99 9.88
CA ASN A 109 -15.00 -16.42 9.67
C ASN A 109 -14.17 -16.69 8.41
N ARG A 110 -14.24 -15.77 7.42
CA ARG A 110 -13.49 -15.88 6.16
C ARG A 110 -12.46 -14.78 5.97
N LEU A 111 -12.62 -13.66 6.65
CA LEU A 111 -11.63 -12.59 6.71
C LEU A 111 -11.32 -12.28 8.16
N LEU A 112 -10.14 -12.69 8.61
CA LEU A 112 -9.66 -12.35 9.93
C LEU A 112 -8.79 -11.09 9.86
N ASN A 113 -9.20 -10.07 10.63
CA ASN A 113 -8.40 -8.88 10.86
C ASN A 113 -7.64 -9.00 12.19
N PHE A 114 -6.36 -8.65 12.14
CA PHE A 114 -5.43 -8.49 13.26
C PHE A 114 -5.15 -9.72 14.13
N ASP A 115 -3.90 -10.13 14.09
CA ASP A 115 -3.13 -10.32 15.33
C ASP A 115 -1.98 -9.32 15.26
N TYR A 116 -1.73 -8.56 16.34
CA TYR A 116 -0.66 -7.57 16.29
C TYR A 116 0.69 -8.25 16.42
N VAL A 117 1.38 -8.46 15.29
CA VAL A 117 2.74 -8.99 15.28
C VAL A 117 3.67 -7.99 15.95
N GLU A 118 4.38 -8.40 16.99
CA GLU A 118 5.32 -7.53 17.68
C GLU A 118 6.45 -7.12 16.73
N GLY A 119 6.62 -5.81 16.55
CA GLY A 119 7.70 -5.22 15.79
C GLY A 119 7.21 -4.26 14.71
N ASP A 120 8.10 -3.98 13.78
CA ASP A 120 8.00 -2.90 12.81
C ASP A 120 7.30 -3.36 11.51
N HIS A 121 7.33 -2.53 10.46
CA HIS A 121 6.72 -2.84 9.16
C HIS A 121 7.08 -4.22 8.57
N SER A 122 8.27 -4.75 8.88
CA SER A 122 8.75 -6.05 8.38
C SER A 122 8.45 -7.23 9.30
N ALA A 123 7.84 -7.02 10.47
CA ALA A 123 7.70 -8.02 11.52
C ALA A 123 6.97 -9.30 11.06
N SER A 124 6.01 -9.19 10.15
CA SER A 124 5.25 -10.36 9.66
C SER A 124 5.99 -11.22 8.63
N ARG A 125 7.26 -10.93 8.32
CA ARG A 125 8.09 -11.70 7.36
C ARG A 125 9.27 -12.45 7.99
N VAL A 126 9.56 -12.20 9.26
CA VAL A 126 10.71 -12.83 9.93
C VAL A 126 10.45 -14.33 10.13
N GLU A 127 11.51 -15.10 10.32
CA GLU A 127 11.45 -16.56 10.42
C GLU A 127 10.51 -17.07 11.53
N SER A 128 10.40 -16.33 12.64
CA SER A 128 9.47 -16.67 13.73
C SER A 128 8.00 -16.69 13.30
N GLN A 129 7.67 -16.11 12.13
CA GLN A 129 6.32 -16.09 11.57
C GLN A 129 6.07 -17.21 10.55
N TRP A 130 7.10 -17.93 10.10
CA TRP A 130 6.94 -18.92 9.02
C TRP A 130 6.00 -20.06 9.39
N ALA A 131 5.98 -20.49 10.66
CA ALA A 131 5.04 -21.49 11.14
C ALA A 131 3.59 -21.00 11.11
N ALA A 132 3.35 -19.72 11.42
CA ALA A 132 2.02 -19.12 11.33
C ALA A 132 1.58 -18.96 9.87
N ILE A 133 2.50 -18.50 9.00
CA ILE A 133 2.26 -18.38 7.56
C ILE A 133 1.92 -19.76 6.97
N SER A 134 2.73 -20.78 7.25
CA SER A 134 2.51 -22.12 6.70
C SER A 134 1.23 -22.75 7.25
N SER A 135 0.92 -22.57 8.54
CA SER A 135 -0.33 -23.06 9.12
C SER A 135 -1.56 -22.48 8.43
N PHE A 136 -1.54 -21.18 8.12
CA PHE A 136 -2.62 -20.55 7.37
C PHE A 136 -2.65 -20.98 5.90
N ILE A 137 -1.52 -20.90 5.21
CA ILE A 137 -1.44 -21.16 3.76
C ILE A 137 -1.66 -22.63 3.43
N VAL A 138 -1.20 -23.57 4.25
CA VAL A 138 -1.27 -25.02 3.99
C VAL A 138 -2.48 -25.64 4.69
N ASN A 139 -2.65 -25.38 5.98
CA ASN A 139 -3.64 -26.07 6.82
C ASN A 139 -4.94 -25.28 6.98
N GLU A 140 -5.03 -24.08 6.42
CA GLU A 140 -6.20 -23.20 6.53
C GLU A 140 -6.55 -22.83 7.99
N GLN A 141 -5.57 -22.93 8.87
CA GLN A 141 -5.73 -22.56 10.27
C GLN A 141 -5.30 -21.12 10.41
N PHE A 142 -6.22 -20.26 10.85
CA PHE A 142 -5.80 -18.97 11.34
C PHE A 142 -4.79 -19.20 12.46
N PRO A 143 -3.70 -18.43 12.47
CA PRO A 143 -2.74 -18.56 13.54
C PRO A 143 -3.46 -18.42 14.88
N LYS A 144 -3.34 -19.42 15.75
CA LYS A 144 -3.92 -19.37 17.10
C LYS A 144 -3.05 -18.45 17.93
N MET A 145 -3.46 -17.20 18.07
CA MET A 145 -2.68 -16.21 18.80
C MET A 145 -3.53 -15.60 19.91
N GLY A 146 -2.99 -15.69 21.13
CA GLY A 146 -3.49 -15.02 22.31
C GLY A 146 -2.30 -14.37 23.02
N SER A 147 -2.57 -13.59 24.06
CA SER A 147 -1.62 -12.78 24.84
C SER A 147 -0.33 -13.46 25.31
N ASN A 148 -0.20 -14.79 25.15
CA ASN A 148 0.90 -15.60 25.69
C ASN A 148 1.95 -15.98 24.64
N HIS A 149 1.73 -15.73 23.35
CA HIS A 149 2.76 -15.97 22.34
C HIS A 149 3.65 -14.73 22.20
N PRO A 150 4.98 -14.84 22.39
CA PRO A 150 5.88 -13.69 22.52
C PRO A 150 5.85 -12.77 21.28
N SER A 151 5.65 -13.32 20.09
CA SER A 151 5.61 -12.55 18.84
C SER A 151 4.32 -11.77 18.59
N TYR A 152 3.33 -11.80 19.48
CA TYR A 152 2.05 -11.11 19.28
C TYR A 152 1.61 -10.31 20.51
N LYS A 153 0.94 -9.19 20.26
CA LYS A 153 0.39 -8.30 21.28
C LYS A 153 -1.10 -8.10 21.08
N CYS A 154 -1.77 -7.63 22.13
CA CYS A 154 -3.19 -7.30 22.09
C CYS A 154 -3.47 -5.91 21.48
N SER A 155 -2.46 -5.04 21.34
CA SER A 155 -2.66 -3.71 20.76
C SER A 155 -1.37 -3.08 20.23
N GLN A 156 -1.52 -2.15 19.30
CA GLN A 156 -0.48 -1.19 18.92
C GLN A 156 -0.21 -0.18 20.07
N PRO A 157 1.03 0.32 20.18
CA PRO A 157 1.36 1.39 21.10
C PRO A 157 0.62 2.68 20.72
N LEU A 158 0.36 3.53 21.72
CA LEU A 158 -0.45 4.75 21.55
C LEU A 158 0.12 5.71 20.50
N TRP A 159 1.45 5.82 20.40
CA TRP A 159 2.09 6.72 19.43
C TRP A 159 1.86 6.28 17.98
N ILE A 160 1.74 4.97 17.70
CA ILE A 160 1.40 4.44 16.37
C ILE A 160 -0.04 4.76 16.02
N LYS A 161 -0.97 4.60 16.98
CA LYS A 161 -2.38 4.98 16.79
C LYS A 161 -2.53 6.49 16.56
N PHE A 162 -1.79 7.30 17.31
CA PHE A 162 -1.73 8.74 17.14
C PHE A 162 -1.22 9.13 15.74
N LEU A 163 -0.10 8.54 15.32
CA LEU A 163 0.47 8.75 13.99
C LEU A 163 -0.54 8.38 12.89
N GLY A 164 -1.22 7.25 13.04
CA GLY A 164 -2.29 6.80 12.14
C GLY A 164 -3.45 7.78 12.07
N PHE A 165 -3.95 8.22 13.21
CA PHE A 165 -5.08 9.15 13.29
C PHE A 165 -4.78 10.50 12.62
N PHE A 166 -3.60 11.08 12.88
CA PHE A 166 -3.19 12.36 12.32
C PHE A 166 -2.46 12.27 10.97
N SER A 167 -2.34 11.06 10.40
CA SER A 167 -1.62 10.84 9.14
C SER A 167 -2.04 11.77 7.98
N PRO A 168 -3.33 12.13 7.76
CA PRO A 168 -3.68 13.04 6.66
C PRO A 168 -3.11 14.45 6.86
N VAL A 169 -3.05 14.91 8.12
CA VAL A 169 -2.46 16.22 8.47
C VAL A 169 -0.95 16.20 8.21
N PHE A 170 -0.27 15.13 8.63
CA PHE A 170 1.16 14.99 8.36
C PHE A 170 1.46 14.94 6.85
N ILE A 171 0.67 14.18 6.07
CA ILE A 171 0.79 14.15 4.62
C ILE A 171 0.56 15.54 4.00
N LEU A 172 -0.41 16.30 4.50
CA LEU A 172 -0.65 17.68 4.03
C LEU A 172 0.53 18.60 4.33
N ILE A 173 1.10 18.53 5.54
CA ILE A 173 2.29 19.31 5.92
C ILE A 173 3.48 18.96 5.01
N ILE A 174 3.71 17.66 4.77
CA ILE A 174 4.77 17.18 3.86
C ILE A 174 4.53 17.71 2.44
N ALA A 175 3.29 17.65 1.94
CA ALA A 175 2.95 18.13 0.62
C ALA A 175 3.21 19.64 0.48
N ILE A 176 2.78 20.45 1.45
CA ILE A 176 3.04 21.90 1.48
C ILE A 176 4.55 22.18 1.50
N ALA A 177 5.31 21.46 2.32
CA ALA A 177 6.77 21.62 2.40
C ALA A 177 7.45 21.30 1.06
N VAL A 178 7.10 20.18 0.43
CA VAL A 178 7.63 19.77 -0.88
C VAL A 178 7.28 20.80 -1.96
N LEU A 179 6.04 21.29 -1.99
CA LEU A 179 5.61 22.33 -2.93
C LEU A 179 6.34 23.65 -2.69
N GLY A 180 6.53 24.06 -1.44
CA GLY A 180 7.26 25.27 -1.07
C GLY A 180 8.74 25.22 -1.47
N ILE A 181 9.39 24.07 -1.24
CA ILE A 181 10.78 23.83 -1.70
C ILE A 181 10.84 23.87 -3.23
N GLY A 182 9.91 23.18 -3.91
CA GLY A 182 9.82 23.18 -5.37
C GLY A 182 9.63 24.58 -5.95
N LEU A 183 8.75 25.38 -5.36
CA LEU A 183 8.53 26.77 -5.76
C LEU A 183 9.78 27.64 -5.54
N LYS A 184 10.46 27.49 -4.40
CA LYS A 184 11.71 28.23 -4.13
C LYS A 184 12.79 27.87 -5.15
N LEU A 185 12.96 26.58 -5.46
CA LEU A 185 13.91 26.13 -6.48
C LEU A 185 13.55 26.66 -7.86
N ALA A 186 12.26 26.68 -8.21
CA ALA A 186 11.79 27.26 -9.47
C ALA A 186 12.09 28.77 -9.53
N ILE A 187 11.80 29.52 -8.47
CA ILE A 187 12.11 30.96 -8.40
C ILE A 187 13.61 31.19 -8.56
N VAL A 188 14.46 30.48 -7.83
CA VAL A 188 15.93 30.59 -7.95
C VAL A 188 16.38 30.25 -9.37
N PHE A 189 15.86 29.18 -9.95
CA PHE A 189 16.17 28.80 -11.33
C PHE A 189 15.78 29.92 -12.31
N PHE A 190 14.56 30.44 -12.23
CA PHE A 190 14.08 31.50 -13.10
C PHE A 190 14.83 32.82 -12.88
N THR A 191 15.10 33.24 -11.63
CA THR A 191 15.86 34.47 -11.38
C THR A 191 17.29 34.33 -11.87
N SER A 192 17.96 33.21 -11.63
CA SER A 192 19.30 32.95 -12.20
C SER A 192 19.28 32.89 -13.73
N PHE A 193 18.19 32.41 -14.33
CA PHE A 193 17.99 32.37 -15.77
C PHE A 193 17.78 33.75 -16.40
N PHE A 194 17.02 34.63 -15.73
CA PHE A 194 16.74 36.00 -16.19
C PHE A 194 17.87 36.99 -15.85
N VAL A 195 18.61 36.78 -14.77
CA VAL A 195 19.74 37.64 -14.38
C VAL A 195 20.97 37.35 -15.23
N ASN A 196 21.21 36.11 -15.66
CA ASN A 196 22.32 35.75 -16.55
C ASN A 196 21.98 35.91 -18.04
N GLN A 197 21.05 36.81 -18.39
CA GLN A 197 20.63 37.02 -19.78
C GLN A 197 21.74 37.50 -20.72
N GLU A 198 22.83 38.05 -20.19
CA GLU A 198 23.90 38.63 -21.00
C GLU A 198 24.70 37.60 -21.82
N ASN A 199 24.56 36.29 -21.55
CA ASN A 199 25.39 35.24 -22.17
C ASN A 199 24.61 34.10 -22.86
N MET A 200 23.28 34.13 -22.91
CA MET A 200 22.49 33.05 -23.52
C MET A 200 21.73 33.53 -24.75
N GLY A 201 21.81 32.77 -25.84
CA GLY A 201 21.10 33.08 -27.08
C GLY A 201 19.57 32.87 -26.96
N PRO A 202 18.76 33.57 -27.78
CA PRO A 202 17.29 33.54 -27.74
C PRO A 202 16.66 32.13 -27.79
N GLY A 203 17.34 31.15 -28.38
CA GLY A 203 16.86 29.76 -28.48
C GLY A 203 16.73 29.03 -27.15
N ILE A 204 17.55 29.35 -26.14
CA ILE A 204 17.49 28.71 -24.81
C ILE A 204 16.24 29.18 -24.05
N TYR A 205 15.79 30.42 -24.26
CA TYR A 205 14.55 30.97 -23.68
C TYR A 205 13.30 30.29 -24.22
N LEU A 206 13.24 30.09 -25.52
CA LEU A 206 12.16 29.32 -26.16
C LEU A 206 12.09 27.88 -25.64
N LEU A 207 13.25 27.25 -25.44
CA LEU A 207 13.31 25.89 -24.91
C LEU A 207 12.86 25.81 -23.44
N GLY A 208 13.30 26.74 -22.59
CA GLY A 208 12.86 26.83 -21.19
C GLY A 208 11.35 27.07 -21.05
N MET A 209 10.80 27.96 -21.88
CA MET A 209 9.36 28.24 -21.91
C MET A 209 8.55 27.02 -22.40
N LEU A 210 9.06 26.31 -23.42
CA LEU A 210 8.45 25.05 -23.89
C LEU A 210 8.45 23.97 -22.81
N ILE A 211 9.57 23.78 -22.10
CA ILE A 211 9.65 22.83 -20.99
C ILE A 211 8.67 23.20 -19.88
N TYR A 212 8.56 24.48 -19.53
CA TYR A 212 7.61 24.97 -18.52
C TYR A 212 6.16 24.72 -18.92
N LEU A 213 5.78 25.04 -20.16
CA LEU A 213 4.44 24.79 -20.68
C LEU A 213 4.13 23.28 -20.75
N LEU A 214 5.11 22.44 -21.05
CA LEU A 214 4.96 20.99 -21.01
C LEU A 214 4.77 20.47 -19.58
N VAL A 215 5.49 21.01 -18.60
CA VAL A 215 5.32 20.66 -17.18
C VAL A 215 3.94 21.07 -16.68
N ILE A 216 3.50 22.30 -16.97
CA ILE A 216 2.15 22.76 -16.62
C ILE A 216 1.10 21.88 -17.29
N ARG A 217 1.25 21.61 -18.60
CA ARG A 217 0.30 20.77 -19.34
C ARG A 217 0.25 19.35 -18.79
N PHE A 218 1.39 18.77 -18.43
CA PHE A 218 1.46 17.44 -17.81
C PHE A 218 0.79 17.39 -16.44
N LEU A 219 0.94 18.46 -15.65
CA LEU A 219 0.25 18.60 -14.35
C LEU A 219 -1.26 18.86 -14.53
N ALA A 220 -1.67 19.59 -15.56
CA ALA A 220 -3.06 19.94 -15.83
C ALA A 220 -3.88 18.82 -16.48
N LEU A 221 -3.27 17.98 -17.32
CA LEU A 221 -3.95 16.85 -17.99
C LEU A 221 -4.20 15.64 -17.09
N LYS A 222 -3.79 15.70 -15.82
CA LYS A 222 -4.03 14.64 -14.83
C LYS A 222 -5.25 14.88 -13.93
N TYR A 223 -6.02 15.93 -14.20
CA TYR A 223 -7.31 16.26 -13.58
C TYR A 223 -8.35 16.50 -14.68
#